data_AF-A0A1G7QDW8-F1
#
_entry.id   AF-A0A1G7QDW8-F1
#
_cell.length_a   1.000
_cell.length_b   1.000
_cell.length_c   1.000
_cell.angle_alpha   90.00
_cell.angle_beta   90.00
_cell.angle_gamma   90.00
#
_symmetry.space_group_name_H-M   'P 1'
#
loop_
_entity.id
_entity.type
_entity.pdbx_description
1 polymer ?
#
loop_
_entity_poly.entity_id
_entity_poly.type
_entity_poly.pdbx_seq_one_letter_code
_entity_poly.pdbx_strand_id
1 'polypeptide(L)'
;MRDFDEPSRAAGPGVVADGPAGAPTVLVIDPAGEALHNEIPATWRDLTDRLRVVWLRVPAAPGWQSTVDTVLTRHSDEEHPVLDVVSSGPIAAEVLDLARQHEDLVRSVLLVDPEVEVDDPFARTIVRSHNAEDDRIPPPLPLGHPDVVFNVVKALNEHS
;
A
#
# COMPACT_ATOMS: atom_id res chain seq x y z
N MET A 1 -11.65 17.07 -30.16
CA MET A 1 -11.08 15.76 -29.77
C MET A 1 -9.90 16.08 -28.87
N ARG A 2 -10.06 15.95 -27.56
CA ARG A 2 -8.94 16.12 -26.60
C ARG A 2 -8.39 14.71 -26.40
N ASP A 3 -7.26 14.41 -27.02
CA ASP A 3 -6.43 13.30 -26.58
C ASP A 3 -5.80 13.76 -25.26
N PHE A 4 -6.33 13.24 -24.16
CA PHE A 4 -5.74 13.41 -22.84
C PHE A 4 -4.54 12.48 -22.79
N ASP A 5 -3.35 13.06 -22.95
CA ASP A 5 -2.04 12.48 -22.64
C ASP A 5 -1.94 12.26 -21.10
N GLU A 6 -2.90 11.56 -20.49
CA GLU A 6 -2.73 11.06 -19.14
C GLU A 6 -1.67 9.95 -19.21
N PRO A 7 -0.54 10.10 -18.50
CA PRO A 7 0.49 9.08 -18.50
C PRO A 7 -0.11 7.76 -18.01
N SER A 8 0.12 6.69 -18.78
CA SER A 8 -0.33 5.34 -18.43
C SER A 8 0.05 5.00 -16.98
N ARG A 9 -0.86 4.34 -16.26
CA ARG A 9 -0.59 3.80 -14.90
C ARG A 9 0.59 2.82 -14.88
N ALA A 10 0.94 2.24 -16.03
CA ALA A 10 2.10 1.38 -16.22
C ALA A 10 3.41 2.15 -16.54
N ALA A 11 3.35 3.47 -16.72
CA ALA A 11 4.53 4.29 -17.02
C ALA A 11 5.25 4.75 -15.74
N GLY A 12 6.57 4.89 -15.83
CA GLY A 12 7.45 5.28 -14.73
C GLY A 12 7.94 4.09 -13.87
N PRO A 13 8.61 4.36 -12.74
CA PRO A 13 9.19 3.34 -11.87
C PRO A 13 8.10 2.57 -11.12
N GLY A 14 8.19 1.24 -11.11
CA GLY A 14 7.26 0.37 -10.39
C GLY A 14 7.32 0.51 -8.87
N VAL A 15 8.41 1.07 -8.32
CA VAL A 15 8.58 1.33 -6.88
C VAL A 15 9.13 2.74 -6.67
N VAL A 16 8.51 3.48 -5.76
CA VAL A 16 8.95 4.79 -5.27
C VAL A 16 9.06 4.70 -3.76
N ALA A 17 10.03 5.36 -3.13
CA ALA A 17 10.15 5.33 -1.69
C ALA A 17 10.64 6.65 -1.11
N ASP A 18 9.99 7.11 -0.04
CA ASP A 18 10.25 8.40 0.62
C ASP A 18 10.28 8.26 2.16
N GLY A 19 10.97 9.17 2.83
CA GLY A 19 11.23 9.15 4.28
C GLY A 19 12.62 8.59 4.68
N PRO A 20 13.03 8.76 5.96
CA PRO A 20 14.37 8.46 6.44
C PRO A 20 14.69 6.95 6.44
N ALA A 21 15.94 6.62 6.12
CA ALA A 21 16.44 5.24 6.24
C ALA A 21 16.49 4.80 7.73
N GLY A 22 16.16 3.54 8.00
CA GLY A 22 16.14 2.96 9.35
C GLY A 22 14.90 3.30 10.19
N ALA A 23 14.02 4.17 9.69
CA ALA A 23 12.71 4.41 10.30
C ALA A 23 11.75 3.23 10.05
N PRO A 24 10.70 3.07 10.89
CA PRO A 24 9.67 2.07 10.66
C PRO A 24 9.11 2.15 9.23
N THR A 25 9.04 1.00 8.55
CA THR A 25 8.68 0.94 7.14
C THR A 25 7.22 0.56 6.94
N VAL A 26 6.55 1.29 6.04
CA VAL A 26 5.23 0.94 5.51
C VAL A 26 5.38 0.62 4.02
N LEU A 27 5.04 -0.62 3.66
CA LEU A 27 5.00 -1.06 2.27
C LEU A 27 3.57 -0.89 1.74
N VAL A 28 3.36 0.02 0.80
CA VAL A 28 2.10 0.20 0.08
C VAL A 28 2.16 -0.57 -1.24
N ILE A 29 1.26 -1.53 -1.42
CA ILE A 29 1.07 -2.29 -2.67
C ILE A 29 -0.18 -1.74 -3.34
N ASP A 30 0.02 -0.91 -4.35
CA ASP A 30 -1.01 -0.11 -4.99
C ASP A 30 -1.49 -0.75 -6.31
N PRO A 31 -2.69 -1.38 -6.32
CA PRO A 31 -3.28 -1.95 -7.53
C PRO A 31 -3.73 -0.89 -8.53
N ALA A 32 -4.04 0.33 -8.09
CA ALA A 32 -4.54 1.41 -8.92
C ALA A 32 -3.41 2.18 -9.63
N GLY A 33 -2.19 2.17 -9.08
CA GLY A 33 -1.02 2.83 -9.65
C GLY A 33 -1.04 4.36 -9.55
N GLU A 34 -1.54 4.92 -8.45
CA GLU A 34 -1.79 6.34 -8.20
C GLU A 34 -0.53 7.21 -8.25
N ALA A 35 0.63 6.68 -7.87
CA ALA A 35 1.90 7.42 -7.83
C ALA A 35 2.53 7.64 -9.24
N LEU A 36 1.80 8.31 -10.14
CA LEU A 36 2.15 8.50 -11.56
C LEU A 36 3.42 9.32 -11.83
N HIS A 37 3.86 10.16 -10.88
CA HIS A 37 4.91 11.17 -11.10
C HIS A 37 6.23 10.89 -10.38
N ASN A 38 6.56 9.62 -10.09
CA ASN A 38 7.76 9.23 -9.32
C ASN A 38 7.76 9.76 -7.87
N GLU A 39 6.61 10.19 -7.37
CA GLU A 39 6.43 10.73 -6.03
C GLU A 39 5.28 10.00 -5.36
N ILE A 40 5.39 9.78 -4.04
CA ILE A 40 4.26 9.28 -3.26
C ILE A 40 3.11 10.31 -3.28
N PRO A 41 1.84 9.86 -3.14
CA PRO A 41 0.71 10.77 -3.09
C PRO A 41 0.86 11.83 -2.00
N ALA A 42 0.42 13.05 -2.28
CA ALA A 42 0.61 14.20 -1.39
C ALA A 42 0.08 13.98 0.03
N THR A 43 -1.02 13.21 0.16
CA THR A 43 -1.64 12.87 1.44
C THR A 43 -0.77 12.02 2.35
N TRP A 44 0.25 11.33 1.82
CA TRP A 44 1.20 10.52 2.58
C TRP A 44 2.47 11.28 2.98
N ARG A 45 2.74 12.44 2.39
CA ARG A 45 4.03 13.16 2.56
C ARG A 45 4.29 13.57 4.00
N ASP A 46 3.27 13.98 4.73
CA ASP A 46 3.45 14.36 6.15
C ASP A 46 3.87 13.18 7.03
N LEU A 47 3.67 11.93 6.57
CA LEU A 47 4.09 10.73 7.30
C LEU A 47 5.58 10.44 7.10
N THR A 48 6.20 10.94 6.03
CA THR A 48 7.59 10.61 5.70
C THR A 48 8.62 11.30 6.57
N ASP A 49 8.20 12.24 7.42
CA ASP A 49 9.05 12.77 8.51
C ASP A 49 9.39 11.71 9.57
N ARG A 50 8.56 10.66 9.69
CA ARG A 50 8.65 9.66 10.76
C ARG A 50 8.69 8.22 10.27
N LEU A 51 8.15 7.96 9.08
CA LEU A 51 8.03 6.63 8.49
C LEU A 51 8.79 6.58 7.18
N ARG A 52 9.34 5.41 6.87
CA ARG A 52 9.79 5.09 5.53
C ARG A 52 8.60 4.52 4.75
N VAL A 53 8.15 5.19 3.71
CA VAL A 53 7.06 4.70 2.84
C VAL A 53 7.68 4.12 1.58
N VAL A 54 7.41 2.84 1.31
CA VAL A 54 7.77 2.15 0.06
C VAL A 54 6.49 1.91 -0.73
N TRP A 55 6.32 2.61 -1.84
CA TRP A 55 5.13 2.57 -2.68
C TRP A 55 5.39 1.75 -3.94
N LEU A 56 4.82 0.55 -4.01
CA LEU A 56 4.84 -0.30 -5.18
C LEU A 56 3.57 -0.10 -6.00
N ARG A 57 3.71 0.24 -7.28
CA ARG A 57 2.60 0.35 -8.24
C ARG A 57 2.50 -0.93 -9.05
N VAL A 58 1.48 -1.75 -8.80
CA VAL A 58 1.28 -3.03 -9.50
C VAL A 58 1.20 -2.87 -11.02
N PRO A 59 0.47 -1.88 -11.59
CA PRO A 59 0.42 -1.72 -13.04
C PRO A 59 1.79 -1.41 -13.69
N ALA A 60 2.72 -0.80 -12.94
CA ALA A 60 4.07 -0.47 -13.41
C ALA A 60 5.14 -1.49 -12.96
N ALA A 61 4.74 -2.57 -12.29
CA ALA A 61 5.61 -3.64 -11.80
C ALA A 61 5.05 -5.01 -12.21
N PRO A 62 5.23 -5.44 -13.48
CA PRO A 62 4.88 -6.79 -13.89
C PRO A 62 5.65 -7.81 -13.04
N GLY A 63 4.96 -8.78 -12.44
CA GLY A 63 5.58 -9.69 -11.47
C GLY A 63 5.87 -9.05 -10.11
N TRP A 64 5.05 -8.08 -9.70
CA TRP A 64 5.18 -7.34 -8.44
C TRP A 64 5.45 -8.23 -7.21
N GLN A 65 4.93 -9.45 -7.16
CA GLN A 65 5.17 -10.39 -6.06
C GLN A 65 6.67 -10.65 -5.84
N SER A 66 7.44 -10.91 -6.90
CA SER A 66 8.89 -11.06 -6.80
C SER A 66 9.60 -9.76 -6.41
N THR A 67 9.02 -8.62 -6.78
CA THR A 67 9.54 -7.31 -6.34
C THR A 67 9.32 -7.13 -4.83
N VAL A 68 8.14 -7.48 -4.33
CA VAL A 68 7.85 -7.42 -2.88
C VAL A 68 8.72 -8.40 -2.10
N ASP A 69 8.87 -9.64 -2.57
CA ASP A 69 9.78 -10.63 -1.98
C ASP A 69 11.22 -10.09 -1.86
N THR A 70 11.71 -9.42 -2.92
CA THR A 70 13.02 -8.75 -2.89
C THR A 70 13.07 -7.61 -1.87
N VAL A 71 12.00 -6.83 -1.73
CA VAL A 71 11.91 -5.74 -0.73
C VAL A 71 11.92 -6.31 0.68
N LEU A 72 11.10 -7.32 0.96
CA LEU A 72 11.03 -7.99 2.27
C LEU A 72 12.37 -8.62 2.64
N THR A 73 12.99 -9.36 1.71
CA THR A 73 14.29 -10.00 1.93
C THR A 73 15.42 -8.99 2.18
N ARG A 74 15.38 -7.79 1.58
CA ARG A 74 16.36 -6.74 1.89
C ARG A 74 16.10 -6.08 3.23
N HIS A 75 14.84 -5.95 3.59
CA HIS A 75 14.42 -5.31 4.83
C HIS A 75 14.77 -6.14 6.07
N SER A 76 14.88 -7.47 5.94
CA SER A 76 15.25 -8.36 7.04
C SER A 76 16.62 -8.07 7.66
N ASP A 77 17.50 -7.35 6.94
CA ASP A 77 18.83 -6.97 7.41
C ASP A 77 18.87 -5.59 8.11
N GLU A 78 17.73 -4.88 8.22
CA GLU A 78 17.65 -3.55 8.82
C GLU A 78 17.48 -3.57 10.34
N GLU A 79 17.72 -2.41 10.99
CA GLU A 79 17.56 -2.25 12.45
C GLU A 79 16.13 -2.53 12.95
N HIS A 80 15.14 -2.26 12.09
CA HIS A 80 13.72 -2.52 12.34
C HIS A 80 13.17 -3.40 11.20
N PRO A 81 13.36 -4.72 11.24
CA PRO A 81 13.11 -5.60 10.10
C PRO A 81 11.62 -5.90 9.84
N VAL A 82 10.72 -5.43 10.71
CA VAL A 82 9.28 -5.64 10.58
C VAL A 82 8.60 -4.43 9.96
N LEU A 83 7.72 -4.69 8.99
CA LEU A 83 6.98 -3.67 8.26
C LEU A 83 5.47 -3.85 8.36
N ASP A 84 4.75 -2.76 8.09
CA ASP A 84 3.31 -2.77 7.90
C ASP A 84 2.99 -2.73 6.41
N VAL A 85 2.09 -3.60 5.94
CA VAL A 85 1.67 -3.66 4.54
C VAL A 85 0.32 -2.98 4.37
N VAL A 86 0.17 -2.17 3.33
CA VAL A 86 -1.11 -1.54 2.96
C VAL A 86 -1.47 -1.92 1.53
N SER A 87 -2.70 -2.36 1.30
CA SER A 87 -3.19 -2.69 -0.05
C SER A 87 -4.72 -2.51 -0.15
N SER A 88 -5.28 -2.69 -1.35
CA SER A 88 -6.71 -2.58 -1.59
C SER A 88 -7.30 -3.67 -2.49
N GLY A 89 -8.61 -3.87 -2.33
CA GLY A 89 -9.54 -4.60 -3.20
C GLY A 89 -8.97 -5.79 -3.99
N PRO A 90 -8.67 -5.58 -5.28
CA PRO A 90 -8.56 -6.65 -6.27
C PRO A 90 -7.35 -7.57 -6.09
N ILE A 91 -6.39 -7.20 -5.24
CA ILE A 91 -5.18 -8.01 -4.98
C ILE A 91 -5.05 -8.41 -3.51
N ALA A 92 -6.10 -8.21 -2.71
CA ALA A 92 -6.05 -8.47 -1.27
C ALA A 92 -5.71 -9.93 -0.96
N ALA A 93 -6.23 -10.88 -1.75
CA ALA A 93 -5.95 -12.31 -1.58
C ALA A 93 -4.45 -12.62 -1.76
N GLU A 94 -3.86 -12.11 -2.84
CA GLU A 94 -2.45 -12.32 -3.18
C GLU A 94 -1.52 -11.63 -2.19
N VAL A 95 -1.91 -10.45 -1.67
CA VAL A 95 -1.16 -9.77 -0.62
C VAL A 95 -1.19 -10.56 0.69
N LEU A 96 -2.33 -11.15 1.06
CA LEU A 96 -2.43 -12.02 2.23
C LEU A 96 -1.58 -13.28 2.07
N ASP A 97 -1.65 -13.94 0.91
CA ASP A 97 -0.83 -15.13 0.62
C ASP A 97 0.67 -14.82 0.70
N LEU A 98 1.09 -13.68 0.17
CA LEU A 98 2.48 -13.25 0.25
C LEU A 98 2.87 -12.87 1.69
N ALA A 99 2.02 -12.18 2.44
CA ALA A 99 2.28 -11.86 3.84
C ALA A 99 2.41 -13.12 4.71
N ARG A 100 1.62 -14.17 4.45
CA ARG A 100 1.76 -15.48 5.14
C ARG A 100 3.12 -16.13 4.90
N GLN A 101 3.72 -15.91 3.73
CA GLN A 101 5.06 -16.44 3.41
C GLN A 101 6.19 -15.70 4.14
N HIS A 102 5.90 -14.51 4.69
CA HIS A 102 6.86 -13.62 5.36
C HIS A 102 6.29 -13.11 6.70
N GLU A 103 5.56 -13.95 7.44
CA GLU A 103 4.87 -13.56 8.67
C GLU A 103 5.83 -13.08 9.78
N ASP A 104 7.11 -13.44 9.69
CA ASP A 104 8.18 -12.99 10.59
C ASP A 104 8.61 -11.54 10.33
N LEU A 105 8.39 -11.03 9.12
CA LEU A 105 8.73 -9.67 8.70
C LEU A 105 7.50 -8.75 8.60
N VAL A 106 6.29 -9.31 8.56
CA VAL A 106 5.05 -8.53 8.45
C VAL A 106 4.41 -8.37 9.82
N ARG A 107 4.47 -7.16 10.37
CA ARG A 107 3.79 -6.81 11.62
C ARG A 107 2.28 -6.76 11.44
N SER A 108 1.82 -6.13 10.36
CA SER A 108 0.40 -6.04 10.06
C SER A 108 0.11 -5.87 8.56
N VAL A 109 -1.07 -6.29 8.13
CA VAL A 109 -1.64 -6.03 6.80
C VAL A 109 -2.92 -5.21 6.96
N LEU A 110 -2.94 -4.02 6.39
CA LEU A 110 -4.03 -3.07 6.44
C LEU A 110 -4.71 -3.01 5.06
N LEU A 111 -5.96 -3.47 4.99
CA LEU A 111 -6.70 -3.62 3.74
C LEU A 111 -7.80 -2.56 3.61
N VAL A 112 -7.86 -1.97 2.42
CA VAL A 112 -8.94 -1.07 1.99
C VAL A 112 -9.84 -1.82 1.04
N ASP A 113 -11.11 -1.96 1.40
CA ASP A 113 -12.15 -2.59 0.56
C ASP A 113 -11.75 -3.96 -0.01
N PRO A 114 -11.21 -4.89 0.81
CA PRO A 114 -10.77 -6.18 0.29
C PRO A 114 -11.94 -6.96 -0.32
N GLU A 115 -11.70 -7.58 -1.48
CA GLU A 115 -12.67 -8.43 -2.18
C GLU A 115 -12.74 -9.87 -1.60
N VAL A 116 -11.98 -10.12 -0.53
CA VAL A 116 -11.93 -11.37 0.21
C VAL A 116 -12.27 -11.16 1.68
N GLU A 117 -12.70 -12.23 2.34
CA GLU A 117 -12.78 -12.25 3.80
C GLU A 117 -11.38 -12.21 4.42
N VAL A 118 -11.26 -11.52 5.55
CA VAL A 118 -9.99 -11.28 6.23
C VAL A 118 -10.07 -11.91 7.61
N ASP A 119 -9.49 -13.10 7.73
CA ASP A 119 -9.50 -13.91 8.97
C ASP A 119 -8.11 -14.06 9.60
N ASP A 120 -7.05 -13.59 8.93
CA ASP A 120 -5.68 -13.69 9.44
C ASP A 120 -5.44 -12.75 10.64
N PRO A 121 -4.75 -13.22 11.70
CA PRO A 121 -4.60 -12.44 12.94
C PRO A 121 -3.74 -11.18 12.77
N PHE A 122 -2.87 -11.15 11.76
CA PHE A 122 -2.04 -9.99 11.42
C PHE A 122 -2.73 -9.05 10.41
N ALA A 123 -3.89 -9.43 9.85
CA ALA A 123 -4.57 -8.66 8.82
C ALA A 123 -5.85 -8.02 9.36
N ARG A 124 -6.18 -6.84 8.84
CA ARG A 124 -7.45 -6.19 9.14
C ARG A 124 -7.92 -5.29 8.02
N THR A 125 -9.23 -5.21 7.89
CA THR A 125 -9.87 -4.21 7.04
C THR A 125 -9.94 -2.87 7.78
N ILE A 126 -9.26 -1.86 7.26
CA ILE A 126 -9.23 -0.51 7.86
C ILE A 126 -10.29 0.42 7.25
N VAL A 127 -10.77 0.11 6.05
CA VAL A 127 -11.81 0.85 5.33
C VAL A 127 -12.70 -0.15 4.60
N ARG A 128 -14.02 -0.01 4.76
CA ARG A 128 -15.06 -0.62 3.91
C ARG A 128 -15.98 0.49 3.37
N SER A 129 -15.71 0.96 2.17
CA SER A 129 -16.61 1.76 1.37
C SER A 129 -17.69 0.86 0.76
N HIS A 130 -18.88 1.45 0.60
CA HIS A 130 -20.03 0.79 0.02
C HIS A 130 -20.33 1.47 -1.31
N ASN A 131 -20.97 0.77 -2.26
CA ASN A 131 -21.52 1.43 -3.44
C ASN A 131 -22.90 2.00 -3.07
N ALA A 132 -22.99 3.26 -2.65
CA ALA A 132 -24.26 3.99 -2.67
C ALA A 132 -24.43 4.70 -4.02
N GLU A 133 -25.68 4.87 -4.47
CA GLU A 133 -25.99 5.55 -5.74
C GLU A 133 -25.47 7.01 -5.82
N ASP A 134 -25.14 7.62 -4.68
CA ASP A 134 -24.61 8.99 -4.56
C ASP A 134 -23.09 9.05 -4.29
N ASP A 135 -22.40 7.90 -4.26
CA ASP A 135 -20.96 7.89 -4.06
C ASP A 135 -20.22 8.35 -5.32
N ARG A 136 -19.39 9.37 -5.13
CA ARG A 136 -18.61 9.98 -6.23
C ARG A 136 -17.38 9.16 -6.62
N ILE A 137 -16.96 8.23 -5.76
CA ILE A 137 -15.79 7.39 -5.94
C ILE A 137 -16.24 5.95 -5.67
N PRO A 138 -16.19 5.05 -6.68
CA PRO A 138 -16.53 3.65 -6.45
C PRO A 138 -15.44 2.97 -5.59
N PRO A 139 -15.80 1.93 -4.82
CA PRO A 139 -14.84 1.03 -4.19
C PRO A 139 -13.91 0.37 -5.23
N PRO A 140 -12.65 0.09 -4.88
CA PRO A 140 -12.00 0.47 -3.62
C PRO A 140 -11.68 1.97 -3.57
N LEU A 141 -11.74 2.58 -2.38
CA LEU A 141 -11.23 3.94 -2.21
C LEU A 141 -9.74 4.02 -2.57
N PRO A 142 -9.31 5.08 -3.30
CA PRO A 142 -7.90 5.31 -3.61
C PRO A 142 -7.03 5.28 -2.35
N LEU A 143 -5.85 4.67 -2.43
CA LEU A 143 -4.90 4.62 -1.32
C LEU A 143 -4.36 6.00 -0.95
N GLY A 144 -4.39 6.96 -1.87
CA GLY A 144 -4.14 8.37 -1.61
C GLY A 144 -5.33 9.13 -1.01
N HIS A 145 -6.51 8.52 -0.84
CA HIS A 145 -7.68 9.20 -0.28
C HIS A 145 -7.46 9.59 1.19
N PRO A 146 -7.85 10.81 1.63
CA PRO A 146 -7.62 11.26 3.01
C PRO A 146 -8.15 10.31 4.09
N ASP A 147 -9.34 9.73 3.88
CA ASP A 147 -9.91 8.77 4.83
C ASP A 147 -9.10 7.47 4.92
N VAL A 148 -8.50 7.02 3.81
CA VAL A 148 -7.61 5.85 3.83
C VAL A 148 -6.38 6.18 4.65
N VAL A 149 -5.71 7.30 4.37
CA VAL A 149 -4.51 7.72 5.11
C VAL A 149 -4.79 7.89 6.60
N PHE A 150 -5.91 8.52 6.96
CA PHE A 150 -6.31 8.67 8.35
C PHE A 150 -6.43 7.31 9.07
N ASN A 151 -7.08 6.33 8.43
CA ASN A 151 -7.25 5.00 9.03
C ASN A 151 -5.95 4.19 9.06
N VAL A 152 -5.06 4.36 8.08
CA VAL A 152 -3.69 3.81 8.15
C VAL A 152 -2.94 4.38 9.35
N VAL A 153 -2.91 5.70 9.52
CA VAL A 153 -2.20 6.34 10.65
C VAL A 153 -2.76 5.90 11.99
N LYS A 154 -4.09 5.86 12.12
CA LYS A 154 -4.75 5.35 13.32
C LYS A 154 -4.30 3.91 13.59
N ALA A 155 -4.31 3.06 12.58
CA ALA A 155 -3.91 1.68 12.67
C ALA A 155 -2.44 1.51 13.12
N LEU A 156 -1.50 2.26 12.55
CA LEU A 156 -0.07 2.18 12.90
C LEU A 156 0.20 2.61 14.35
N ASN A 157 -0.53 3.62 14.86
CA ASN A 157 -0.37 4.10 16.23
C ASN A 157 -0.92 3.14 17.29
N GLU A 158 -1.85 2.25 16.93
CA GLU A 158 -2.38 1.24 17.86
C GLU A 158 -1.36 0.13 18.18
N HIS A 159 -0.29 0.03 17.37
CA HIS A 159 0.77 -0.98 17.48
C HIS A 159 2.16 -0.39 17.80
N SER A 160 2.23 0.92 18.06
CA SER A 160 3.47 1.67 18.36
C SER A 160 3.80 1.72 19.85
#